data_AF-A0A9X3B7B9-F1
#
_entry.id   AF-A0A9X3B7B9-F1
#
_cell.length_a   1.000
_cell.length_b   1.000
_cell.length_c   1.000
_cell.angle_alpha   90.00
_cell.angle_beta   90.00
_cell.angle_gamma   90.00
#
_symmetry.space_group_name_H-M   'P 1'
#
loop_
_entity.id
_entity.type
_entity.pdbx_description
1 polymer ?
#
loop_
_entity_poly.entity_id
_entity_poly.type
_entity_poly.pdbx_seq_one_letter_code
_entity_poly.pdbx_strand_id
1 'polypeptide(L)'
;MTASIVEESGTAPPLELVELELVLRHQDFVETGFEGAVRQALERIGGSLLFRMRMDGVDGYDWVAAVQLGHEENHTLAIVAQPTDGGPLLVEEAASSKLPVARLAEAYADLMKQFATS
;
A
#
# COMPACT_ATOMS: atom_id res chain seq x y z
N MET A 1 -10.92 -22.95 -38.72
CA MET A 1 -9.84 -22.25 -38.00
C MET A 1 -10.53 -21.35 -36.99
N THR A 2 -10.83 -21.86 -35.80
CA THR A 2 -11.46 -21.10 -34.72
C THR A 2 -10.35 -20.38 -33.96
N ALA A 3 -10.39 -19.04 -33.98
CA ALA A 3 -9.48 -18.22 -33.20
C ALA A 3 -9.83 -18.39 -31.71
N SER A 4 -8.92 -19.00 -30.96
CA SER A 4 -8.95 -18.97 -29.50
C SER A 4 -8.71 -17.51 -29.07
N ILE A 5 -9.76 -16.88 -28.57
CA ILE A 5 -9.62 -15.67 -27.77
C ILE A 5 -8.86 -16.07 -26.49
N VAL A 6 -7.66 -15.50 -26.33
CA VAL A 6 -6.93 -15.53 -25.07
C VAL A 6 -7.67 -14.59 -24.14
N GLU A 7 -8.37 -15.15 -23.15
CA GLU A 7 -8.85 -14.39 -22.00
C GLU A 7 -7.62 -14.00 -21.17
N GLU A 8 -7.09 -12.81 -21.44
CA GLU A 8 -6.18 -12.12 -20.53
C GLU A 8 -7.00 -11.84 -19.26
N SER A 9 -6.86 -12.73 -18.27
CA SER A 9 -7.41 -12.53 -16.93
C SER A 9 -6.67 -11.39 -16.26
N GLY A 10 -7.02 -10.16 -16.63
CA GLY A 10 -6.70 -8.97 -15.84
C GLY A 10 -7.49 -9.08 -14.54
N THR A 11 -6.88 -9.70 -13.52
CA THR A 11 -7.41 -9.68 -12.16
C THR A 11 -7.59 -8.21 -11.78
N ALA A 12 -8.83 -7.80 -11.51
CA ALA A 12 -9.10 -6.46 -11.02
C ALA A 12 -8.31 -6.24 -9.72
N PRO A 13 -7.77 -5.03 -9.47
CA PRO A 13 -7.06 -4.76 -8.22
C PRO A 13 -8.00 -5.02 -7.03
N PRO A 14 -7.45 -5.51 -5.89
CA PRO A 14 -8.22 -5.70 -4.66
C PRO A 14 -9.01 -4.44 -4.31
N LEU A 15 -10.27 -4.62 -3.90
CA LEU A 15 -11.18 -3.50 -3.65
C LEU A 15 -10.61 -2.57 -2.58
N GLU A 16 -10.00 -3.13 -1.54
CA GLU A 16 -9.40 -2.40 -0.42
C GLU A 16 -8.23 -1.51 -0.89
N LEU A 17 -7.49 -1.93 -1.92
CA LEU A 17 -6.41 -1.14 -2.52
C LEU A 17 -6.98 0.10 -3.24
N VAL A 18 -8.07 -0.08 -3.97
CA VAL A 18 -8.77 1.01 -4.67
C VAL A 18 -9.38 1.98 -3.66
N GLU A 19 -9.99 1.48 -2.59
CA GLU A 19 -10.52 2.30 -1.51
C GLU A 19 -9.42 3.10 -0.81
N LEU A 20 -8.28 2.49 -0.51
CA LEU A 20 -7.13 3.21 0.06
C LEU A 20 -6.66 4.34 -0.86
N GLU A 21 -6.51 4.07 -2.16
CA GLU A 21 -6.11 5.08 -3.14
C GLU A 21 -7.10 6.26 -3.16
N LEU A 22 -8.39 5.97 -3.20
CA LEU A 22 -9.45 6.98 -3.20
C LEU A 22 -9.43 7.82 -1.93
N VAL A 23 -9.29 7.20 -0.76
CA VAL A 23 -9.24 7.94 0.51
C VAL A 23 -8.01 8.85 0.55
N LEU A 24 -6.84 8.34 0.15
CA LEU A 24 -5.60 9.13 0.16
C LEU A 24 -5.64 10.31 -0.82
N ARG A 25 -6.29 10.16 -1.98
CA ARG A 25 -6.45 11.28 -2.95
C ARG A 25 -7.23 12.48 -2.39
N HIS A 26 -8.07 12.27 -1.39
CA HIS A 26 -8.91 13.31 -0.79
C HIS A 26 -8.37 13.83 0.56
N GLN A 27 -7.17 13.41 0.99
CA GLN A 27 -6.59 13.83 2.27
C GLN A 27 -5.73 15.09 2.13
N ASP A 28 -5.82 15.97 3.13
CA ASP A 28 -4.96 17.14 3.25
C ASP A 28 -3.59 16.77 3.85
N PHE A 29 -2.63 16.51 2.96
CA PHE A 29 -1.27 16.13 3.33
C PHE A 29 -0.46 17.26 3.97
N VAL A 30 -0.82 18.51 3.70
CA VAL A 30 -0.11 19.70 4.21
C VAL A 30 -0.24 19.80 5.73
N GLU A 31 -1.42 19.48 6.26
CA GLU A 31 -1.69 19.56 7.70
C GLU A 31 -1.20 18.32 8.45
N THR A 32 -1.40 17.14 7.87
CA THR A 32 -1.26 15.85 8.58
C THR A 32 0.07 15.13 8.33
N GLY A 33 0.79 15.53 7.27
CA GLY A 33 2.01 14.86 6.81
C GLY A 33 1.76 13.44 6.29
N PHE A 34 2.79 12.81 5.73
CA PHE A 34 2.67 11.50 5.09
C PHE A 34 2.16 10.41 6.03
N GLU A 35 2.77 10.23 7.20
CA GLU A 35 2.34 9.19 8.16
C GLU A 35 0.92 9.43 8.66
N GLY A 36 0.59 10.68 8.99
CA GLY A 36 -0.73 11.04 9.52
C GLY A 36 -1.83 10.77 8.49
N ALA A 37 -1.61 11.12 7.23
CA ALA A 37 -2.56 10.85 6.16
C ALA A 37 -2.76 9.35 5.93
N VAL A 38 -1.66 8.56 5.91
CA VAL A 38 -1.74 7.10 5.75
C VAL A 38 -2.47 6.45 6.92
N ARG A 39 -2.17 6.83 8.17
CA ARG A 39 -2.87 6.28 9.35
C ARG A 39 -4.37 6.58 9.33
N GLN A 40 -4.74 7.83 9.05
CA GLN A 40 -6.16 8.21 8.96
C GLN A 40 -6.88 7.48 7.83
N ALA A 41 -6.20 7.23 6.70
CA ALA A 41 -6.79 6.44 5.62
C ALA A 41 -7.04 4.99 6.06
N LEU A 42 -6.06 4.38 6.72
CA LEU A 42 -6.16 3.02 7.25
C LEU A 42 -7.25 2.87 8.32
N GLU A 43 -7.41 3.86 9.21
CA GLU A 43 -8.48 3.88 10.22
C GLU A 43 -9.87 3.85 9.59
N ARG A 44 -10.06 4.47 8.41
CA ARG A 44 -11.35 4.49 7.71
C ARG A 44 -11.69 3.16 7.04
N ILE A 45 -10.67 2.45 6.53
CA ILE A 45 -10.86 1.22 5.74
C ILE A 45 -10.59 -0.08 6.54
N GLY A 46 -10.20 0.03 7.82
CA GLY A 46 -9.86 -1.13 8.65
C GLY A 46 -8.48 -1.75 8.34
N GLY A 47 -7.52 -0.93 7.90
CA GLY A 47 -6.16 -1.36 7.61
C GLY A 47 -5.19 -1.12 8.77
N SER A 48 -3.95 -1.57 8.61
CA SER A 48 -2.87 -1.41 9.59
C SER A 48 -1.57 -0.95 8.94
N LEU A 49 -0.87 -0.01 9.57
CA LEU A 49 0.46 0.42 9.14
C LEU A 49 1.49 -0.57 9.67
N LEU A 50 2.29 -1.16 8.78
CA LEU A 50 3.35 -2.09 9.15
C LEU A 50 4.64 -1.34 9.47
N PHE A 51 5.08 -0.49 8.54
CA PHE A 51 6.23 0.38 8.73
C PHE A 51 6.16 1.61 7.84
N ARG A 52 6.98 2.61 8.17
CA ARG A 52 7.28 3.78 7.34
C ARG A 52 8.79 3.95 7.22
N MET A 53 9.25 4.38 6.06
CA MET A 53 10.65 4.67 5.78
C MET A 53 10.81 6.01 5.06
N ARG A 54 11.79 6.81 5.51
CA ARG A 54 12.29 7.98 4.78
C ARG A 54 13.19 7.48 3.65
N MET A 55 12.91 7.88 2.42
CA MET A 55 13.68 7.46 1.25
C MET A 55 14.59 8.58 0.72
N ASP A 56 14.38 9.85 1.12
CA ASP A 56 15.21 11.00 0.75
C ASP A 56 15.51 11.09 -0.77
N GLY A 57 14.52 10.75 -1.61
CA GLY A 57 14.59 10.81 -3.07
C GLY A 57 15.09 9.54 -3.74
N VAL A 58 15.47 8.50 -2.98
CA VAL A 58 15.85 7.19 -3.54
C VAL A 58 14.68 6.63 -4.36
N ASP A 59 14.99 6.16 -5.57
CA ASP A 59 14.02 5.69 -6.57
C ASP A 59 12.91 6.69 -6.91
N GLY A 60 13.13 7.98 -6.63
CA GLY A 60 12.17 9.06 -6.91
C GLY A 60 11.15 9.28 -5.79
N TYR A 61 11.30 8.67 -4.62
CA TYR A 61 10.34 8.78 -3.51
C TYR A 61 10.97 9.41 -2.26
N ASP A 62 10.17 10.21 -1.55
CA ASP A 62 10.56 10.88 -0.30
C ASP A 62 10.23 10.03 0.93
N TRP A 63 9.09 9.35 0.87
CA TRP A 63 8.56 8.50 1.93
C TRP A 63 7.89 7.28 1.33
N VAL A 64 8.01 6.15 2.02
CA VAL A 64 7.30 4.92 1.70
C VAL A 64 6.70 4.34 2.98
N ALA A 65 5.51 3.77 2.86
CA ALA A 65 4.86 2.99 3.90
C ALA A 65 4.43 1.63 3.33
N ALA A 66 4.62 0.58 4.12
CA ALA A 66 3.96 -0.69 3.88
C ALA A 66 2.75 -0.81 4.80
N VAL A 67 1.64 -1.26 4.25
CA VAL A 67 0.36 -1.37 4.94
C VAL A 67 -0.26 -2.73 4.69
N GLN A 68 -1.07 -3.17 5.64
CA GLN A 68 -1.93 -4.35 5.51
C GLN A 68 -3.37 -3.87 5.41
N LEU A 69 -4.09 -4.38 4.42
CA LEU A 69 -5.48 -4.05 4.11
C LEU A 69 -6.37 -5.26 4.35
N GLY A 70 -7.56 -5.03 4.90
CA GLY A 70 -8.50 -6.08 5.27
C GLY A 70 -8.19 -6.76 6.60
N HIS A 71 -9.14 -7.59 7.04
CA HIS A 71 -9.08 -8.34 8.30
C HIS A 71 -8.92 -9.85 8.05
N GLU A 72 -8.24 -10.53 8.99
CA GLU A 72 -8.14 -12.01 9.07
C GLU A 72 -7.31 -12.67 7.93
N GLU A 73 -7.75 -13.82 7.42
CA GLU A 73 -6.98 -14.70 6.54
C GLU A 73 -6.75 -14.14 5.12
N ASN A 74 -7.54 -13.13 4.72
CA ASN A 74 -7.55 -12.61 3.36
C ASN A 74 -7.07 -11.15 3.31
N HIS A 75 -5.90 -10.88 3.89
CA HIS A 75 -5.30 -9.55 3.90
C HIS A 75 -4.42 -9.31 2.67
N THR A 76 -4.46 -8.08 2.17
CA THR A 76 -3.60 -7.60 1.07
C THR A 76 -2.50 -6.71 1.64
N LEU A 77 -1.27 -6.93 1.19
CA LEU A 77 -0.15 -6.04 1.50
C LEU A 77 -0.01 -5.00 0.40
N ALA A 78 0.05 -3.73 0.78
CA ALA A 78 0.17 -2.63 -0.15
C ALA A 78 1.33 -1.71 0.23
N ILE A 79 1.84 -1.02 -0.79
CA ILE A 79 2.86 0.02 -0.67
C ILE A 79 2.21 1.35 -1.00
N VAL A 80 2.43 2.31 -0.11
CA VAL A 80 2.08 3.72 -0.33
C VAL A 80 3.39 4.49 -0.43
N ALA A 81 3.60 5.22 -1.52
CA ALA A 81 4.84 5.97 -1.73
C ALA A 81 4.54 7.43 -2.10
N GLN A 82 5.30 8.35 -1.50
CA GLN A 82 5.25 9.78 -1.80
C GLN A 82 6.31 10.13 -2.84
N PRO A 83 5.91 10.50 -4.07
CA PRO A 83 6.85 10.98 -5.08
C PRO A 83 7.57 12.24 -4.63
N THR A 84 8.84 12.35 -5.02
CA THR A 84 9.68 13.54 -4.73
C THR A 84 9.26 14.76 -5.55
N ASP A 85 8.59 14.54 -6.69
CA ASP A 85 8.08 15.60 -7.56
C ASP A 85 6.78 16.25 -7.05
N GLY A 86 6.26 15.80 -5.89
CA GLY A 86 5.01 16.30 -5.32
C GLY A 86 3.77 15.79 -6.04
N GLY A 87 3.89 14.77 -6.89
CA GLY A 87 2.76 14.07 -7.49
C GLY A 87 1.87 13.35 -6.47
N PRO A 88 0.75 12.78 -6.91
CA PRO A 88 -0.15 12.01 -6.04
C PRO A 88 0.59 10.81 -5.45
N LEU A 89 0.15 10.35 -4.28
CA LEU A 89 0.69 9.12 -3.70
C LEU A 89 0.47 7.93 -4.63
N LEU A 90 1.53 7.17 -4.84
CA LEU A 90 1.43 5.86 -5.46
C LEU A 90 0.87 4.88 -4.44
N VAL A 91 -0.13 4.09 -4.85
CA VAL A 91 -0.68 2.99 -4.08
C VAL A 91 -0.66 1.74 -4.96
N GLU A 92 0.07 0.71 -4.55
CA GLU A 92 0.19 -0.54 -5.31
C GLU A 92 0.32 -1.74 -4.40
N GLU A 93 0.09 -2.96 -4.92
CA GLU A 93 0.32 -4.18 -4.16
C GLU A 93 1.82 -4.37 -3.88
N ALA A 94 2.15 -4.81 -2.66
CA ALA A 94 3.54 -5.07 -2.30
C ALA A 94 4.17 -6.18 -3.16
N ALA A 95 3.37 -7.16 -3.59
CA ALA A 95 3.82 -8.28 -4.43
C ALA A 95 4.22 -7.85 -5.86
N SER A 96 3.62 -6.78 -6.39
CA SER A 96 3.90 -6.26 -7.74
C SER A 96 4.84 -5.04 -7.73
N SER A 97 5.06 -4.44 -6.57
CA SER A 97 5.93 -3.27 -6.38
C SER A 97 7.38 -3.55 -6.81
N LYS A 98 7.95 -2.58 -7.51
CA LYS A 98 9.38 -2.59 -7.90
C LYS A 98 10.30 -2.03 -6.82
N LEU A 99 9.74 -1.38 -5.80
CA LEU A 99 10.54 -0.81 -4.71
C LEU A 99 11.17 -1.91 -3.86
N PRO A 100 12.50 -1.91 -3.64
CA PRO A 100 13.17 -2.95 -2.86
C PRO A 100 12.59 -3.13 -1.45
N VAL A 101 12.13 -2.03 -0.83
CA VAL A 101 11.54 -2.01 0.51
C VAL A 101 10.23 -2.81 0.59
N ALA A 102 9.52 -2.99 -0.52
CA ALA A 102 8.27 -3.75 -0.55
C ALA A 102 8.45 -5.22 -0.16
N ARG A 103 9.64 -5.78 -0.41
CA ARG A 103 10.00 -7.16 -0.01
C ARG A 103 10.01 -7.36 1.51
N LEU A 104 10.03 -6.28 2.29
CA LEU A 104 9.98 -6.35 3.75
C LEU A 104 8.54 -6.43 4.28
N ALA A 105 7.53 -6.12 3.46
CA ALA A 105 6.14 -6.04 3.91
C ALA A 105 5.65 -7.37 4.50
N GLU A 106 5.90 -8.49 3.82
CA GLU A 106 5.50 -9.83 4.28
C GLU A 106 6.14 -10.17 5.63
N ALA A 107 7.45 -9.96 5.76
CA ALA A 107 8.17 -10.24 7.00
C ALA A 107 7.64 -9.42 8.19
N TYR A 108 7.28 -8.15 7.97
CA TYR A 108 6.66 -7.31 9.00
C TYR A 108 5.23 -7.74 9.32
N ALA A 109 4.42 -8.11 8.32
CA ALA A 109 3.07 -8.61 8.55
C ALA A 109 3.09 -9.86 9.44
N ASP A 110 4.00 -10.79 9.15
CA ASP A 110 4.16 -12.01 9.94
C ASP A 110 4.66 -11.74 11.36
N LEU A 111 5.58 -10.78 11.53
CA LEU A 111 6.02 -10.34 12.85
C LEU A 111 4.86 -9.75 13.67
N MET A 112 4.04 -8.90 13.05
CA MET A 112 2.89 -8.28 13.70
C MET A 112 1.83 -9.31 14.11
N LYS A 113 1.59 -10.35 13.30
CA LYS A 113 0.70 -11.47 13.67
C LYS A 113 1.17 -12.18 14.95
N GLN A 114 2.48 -12.39 15.09
CA GLN A 114 3.04 -13.03 16.29
C GLN A 114 2.84 -12.17 17.54
N PHE A 115 3.04 -10.85 17.43
CA PHE A 115 2.86 -9.94 18.57
C PHE A 115 1.39 -9.69 18.92
N ALA A 116 0.47 -9.75 17.94
CA ALA A 116 -0.97 -9.58 18.19
C ALA A 116 -1.61 -10.77 18.92
N THR A 117 -0.94 -11.92 18.94
CA THR A 117 -1.43 -13.17 19.57
C THR A 117 -0.92 -13.35 21.01
N SER A 118 -0.13 -12.40 21.54
CA SER A 118 0.50 -12.50 22.87
C SER A 118 -0.16 -11.66 23.96
#